data_AF-A0A0N4TDR7-F1
#
_entry.id   AF-A0A0N4TDR7-F1
#
_cell.length_a   1.000
_cell.length_b   1.000
_cell.length_c   1.000
_cell.angle_alpha   90.00
_cell.angle_beta   90.00
_cell.angle_gamma   90.00
#
_symmetry.space_group_name_H-M   'P 1'
#
loop_
_entity.id
_entity.type
_entity.pdbx_description
1 polymer ?
#
loop_
_entity_poly.entity_id
_entity_poly.type
_entity_poly.pdbx_seq_one_letter_code
_entity_poly.pdbx_strand_id
1 'polypeptide(L)'
;MKCLRLTKQFNSYVKNYGKHAQTKKCSTPEYMNLYFKVKGFYFKYVADLPQYKDSIPEFPAWFIPFVMDWLNENDEHSMDILRNAYNRDKSDNFPQTSEHTKFSNSVIDVFTQLNEALKLLKQVELFSN
;
A
#
# COMPACT_ATOMS: atom_id res chain seq x y z
N MET A 1 9.39 -30.11 -2.06
CA MET A 1 9.83 -29.54 -3.36
C MET A 1 9.29 -28.14 -3.70
N LYS A 2 8.08 -27.71 -3.30
CA LYS A 2 7.58 -26.34 -3.57
C LYS A 2 8.35 -25.23 -2.82
N CYS A 3 8.80 -25.49 -1.59
CA CYS A 3 9.52 -24.52 -0.76
C CYS A 3 10.90 -24.10 -1.32
N LEU A 4 11.63 -25.03 -1.96
CA LEU A 4 12.94 -24.78 -2.60
C LEU A 4 12.85 -23.95 -3.89
N ARG A 5 11.70 -23.98 -4.58
CA ARG A 5 11.49 -23.22 -5.82
C ARG A 5 11.17 -21.76 -5.51
N LEU A 6 10.34 -21.53 -4.48
CA LEU A 6 10.04 -20.19 -3.95
C LEU A 6 11.29 -19.52 -3.40
N THR A 7 12.12 -20.22 -2.63
CA THR A 7 13.39 -19.66 -2.10
C THR A 7 14.38 -19.30 -3.20
N LYS A 8 14.46 -20.04 -4.31
CA LYS A 8 15.33 -19.66 -5.44
C LYS A 8 14.82 -18.42 -6.19
N GLN A 9 13.52 -18.33 -6.45
CA GLN A 9 12.91 -17.17 -7.11
C GLN A 9 13.02 -15.91 -6.23
N PHE A 10 12.76 -16.08 -4.93
CA PHE A 10 12.93 -15.07 -3.91
C PHE A 10 14.40 -14.62 -3.79
N ASN A 11 15.35 -15.55 -3.66
CA ASN A 11 16.77 -15.21 -3.61
C ASN A 11 17.26 -14.52 -4.89
N SER A 12 16.76 -14.91 -6.07
CA SER A 12 17.07 -14.21 -7.32
C SER A 12 16.53 -12.78 -7.32
N TYR A 13 15.32 -12.58 -6.79
CA TYR A 13 14.68 -11.27 -6.68
C TYR A 13 15.42 -10.38 -5.69
N VAL A 14 15.73 -10.88 -4.50
CA VAL A 14 16.53 -10.19 -3.47
C VAL A 14 17.92 -9.89 -4.02
N LYS A 15 18.56 -10.82 -4.74
CA LYS A 15 19.88 -10.56 -5.32
C LYS A 15 19.87 -9.48 -6.42
N ASN A 16 18.71 -9.14 -6.96
CA ASN A 16 18.54 -8.13 -8.00
C ASN A 16 17.61 -6.97 -7.59
N TYR A 17 17.24 -6.82 -6.31
CA TYR A 17 16.22 -5.82 -5.91
C TYR A 17 16.66 -4.40 -6.27
N GLY A 18 17.96 -4.08 -6.16
CA GLY A 18 18.50 -2.78 -6.56
C GLY A 18 18.29 -2.47 -8.04
N LYS A 19 18.35 -3.49 -8.91
CA LYS A 19 18.04 -3.34 -10.34
C LYS A 19 16.53 -3.13 -10.57
N HIS A 20 15.68 -3.83 -9.82
CA HIS A 20 14.23 -3.63 -9.91
C HIS A 20 13.80 -2.25 -9.39
N ALA A 21 14.44 -1.74 -8.34
CA ALA A 21 14.22 -0.39 -7.84
C ALA A 21 14.63 0.70 -8.85
N GLN A 22 15.69 0.46 -9.63
CA GLN A 22 16.15 1.39 -10.67
C GLN A 22 15.37 1.29 -11.98
N THR A 23 14.99 0.08 -12.39
CA THR A 23 14.38 -0.15 -13.72
C THR A 23 12.85 -0.20 -13.69
N LYS A 24 12.23 -0.27 -12.51
CA LYS A 24 10.76 -0.28 -12.27
C LYS A 24 9.99 -1.11 -13.31
N LYS A 25 10.42 -2.36 -13.54
CA LYS A 25 9.88 -3.22 -14.61
C LYS A 25 8.45 -3.72 -14.38
N CYS A 26 7.92 -3.57 -13.18
CA CYS A 26 6.57 -3.99 -12.80
C CYS A 26 5.79 -2.80 -12.24
N SER A 27 4.48 -2.94 -12.15
CA SER A 27 3.61 -1.94 -11.52
C SER A 27 3.73 -1.98 -9.99
N THR A 28 3.50 -0.85 -9.34
CA THR A 28 3.53 -0.70 -7.88
C THR A 28 2.62 -1.70 -7.15
N PRO A 29 1.38 -2.00 -7.62
CA PRO A 29 0.54 -3.05 -7.03
C PRO A 29 1.16 -4.45 -7.09
N GLU A 30 1.94 -4.79 -8.13
CA GLU A 30 2.61 -6.09 -8.23
C GLU A 30 3.71 -6.23 -7.18
N TYR A 31 4.47 -5.16 -6.93
CA TYR A 31 5.47 -5.13 -5.87
C TYR A 31 4.84 -5.26 -4.48
N MET A 32 3.72 -4.58 -4.23
CA MET A 32 2.98 -4.70 -2.96
C MET A 32 2.41 -6.11 -2.75
N ASN A 33 1.86 -6.72 -3.80
CA ASN A 33 1.40 -8.11 -3.74
C ASN A 33 2.54 -9.10 -3.43
N LEU A 34 3.74 -8.84 -3.96
CA LEU A 34 4.92 -9.64 -3.63
C LEU A 34 5.32 -9.44 -2.16
N TYR A 35 5.32 -8.20 -1.66
CA TYR A 35 5.57 -7.89 -0.25
C TYR A 35 4.68 -8.73 0.68
N PHE A 36 3.36 -8.77 0.43
CA PHE A 36 2.43 -9.56 1.25
C PHE A 36 2.71 -11.06 1.20
N LYS A 37 3.06 -11.60 0.02
CA LYS A 37 3.43 -13.02 -0.12
C LYS A 37 4.70 -13.35 0.67
N VAL A 38 5.69 -12.45 0.67
CA VAL A 38 6.93 -12.60 1.42
C VAL A 38 6.67 -12.49 2.92
N LYS A 39 5.91 -11.49 3.36
CA LYS A 39 5.48 -11.32 4.75
C LYS A 39 4.79 -12.59 5.26
N GLY A 40 3.78 -13.08 4.52
CA GLY A 40 3.05 -14.29 4.88
C GLY A 40 3.93 -15.55 4.93
N PHE A 41 4.89 -15.67 4.01
CA PHE A 41 5.85 -16.78 4.04
C PHE A 41 6.79 -16.70 5.26
N TYR A 42 7.30 -15.50 5.57
CA TYR A 42 8.20 -15.29 6.71
C TYR A 42 7.52 -15.66 8.03
N PHE A 43 6.34 -15.10 8.31
CA PHE A 43 5.64 -15.40 9.56
C PHE A 43 5.17 -16.86 9.66
N LYS A 44 4.83 -17.49 8.54
CA LYS A 44 4.35 -18.89 8.55
C LYS A 44 5.45 -19.94 8.72
N TYR A 45 6.67 -19.65 8.27
CA TYR A 45 7.72 -20.68 8.14
C TYR A 45 9.09 -20.29 8.69
N VAL A 46 9.36 -18.99 8.89
CA VAL A 46 10.70 -18.49 9.25
C VAL A 46 10.72 -17.88 10.64
N ALA A 47 9.68 -17.14 11.04
CA ALA A 47 9.64 -16.40 12.31
C ALA A 47 9.85 -17.29 13.54
N ASP A 48 9.34 -18.54 13.55
CA ASP A 48 9.47 -19.45 14.69
C ASP A 48 10.78 -20.25 14.72
N LEU A 49 11.66 -20.09 13.73
CA LEU A 49 12.94 -20.82 13.70
C LEU A 49 13.87 -20.28 14.79
N PRO A 50 14.62 -21.14 15.52
CA PRO A 50 15.47 -20.71 16.65
C PRO A 50 16.46 -19.60 16.30
N GLN A 51 16.94 -19.58 15.06
CA GLN A 51 17.89 -18.59 14.57
C GLN A 51 17.26 -17.22 14.23
N TYR A 52 15.94 -17.14 14.09
CA TYR A 52 15.21 -15.93 13.67
C TYR A 52 14.17 -15.44 14.68
N LYS A 53 13.86 -16.23 15.72
CA LYS A 53 12.78 -15.98 16.68
C LYS A 53 12.82 -14.60 17.35
N ASP A 54 14.02 -14.10 17.64
CA ASP A 54 14.23 -12.79 18.28
C ASP A 54 14.92 -11.80 17.32
N SER A 55 14.98 -12.12 16.03
CA SER A 55 15.61 -11.29 15.01
C SER A 55 14.60 -10.34 14.37
N ILE A 56 15.04 -9.11 14.07
CA ILE A 56 14.26 -8.19 13.25
C ILE A 56 14.28 -8.70 11.80
N PRO A 57 13.12 -8.92 11.15
CA PRO A 57 13.09 -9.38 9.77
C PRO A 57 13.72 -8.36 8.81
N GLU A 58 14.65 -8.79 7.97
CA GLU A 58 15.30 -7.90 6.99
C GLU A 58 14.46 -7.65 5.74
N PHE A 59 13.52 -8.54 5.42
CA PHE A 59 12.75 -8.48 4.18
C PHE A 59 11.98 -7.16 3.94
N PRO A 60 11.43 -6.46 4.96
CA PRO A 60 10.73 -5.19 4.73
C PRO A 60 11.63 -4.13 4.10
N ALA A 61 12.93 -4.11 4.45
CA ALA A 61 13.87 -3.12 3.93
C ALA A 61 14.01 -3.19 2.40
N TRP A 62 13.82 -4.37 1.80
CA TRP A 62 13.93 -4.55 0.36
C TRP A 62 12.76 -3.93 -0.42
N PHE A 63 11.64 -3.65 0.25
CA PHE A 63 10.44 -3.10 -0.36
C PHE A 63 10.27 -1.59 -0.12
N ILE A 64 11.16 -0.95 0.66
CA ILE A 64 11.08 0.49 0.97
C ILE A 64 10.86 1.37 -0.28
N PRO A 65 11.62 1.21 -1.38
CA PRO A 65 11.43 2.07 -2.56
C PRO A 65 10.03 1.94 -3.17
N PHE A 66 9.49 0.71 -3.22
CA PHE A 66 8.17 0.43 -3.79
C PHE A 66 7.04 0.89 -2.88
N VAL A 67 7.22 0.79 -1.55
CA VAL A 67 6.27 1.34 -0.59
C VAL A 67 6.23 2.86 -0.69
N MET A 68 7.38 3.52 -0.85
CA MET A 68 7.42 4.97 -1.06
C MET A 68 6.76 5.39 -2.37
N ASP A 69 7.03 4.69 -3.47
CA ASP A 69 6.34 4.91 -4.74
C ASP A 69 4.82 4.72 -4.59
N TRP A 70 4.38 3.67 -3.89
CA TRP A 70 2.97 3.41 -3.64
C TRP A 70 2.31 4.50 -2.80
N LEU A 71 3.00 5.02 -1.78
CA LEU A 71 2.52 6.13 -0.97
C LEU A 71 2.36 7.41 -1.81
N ASN A 72 3.33 7.70 -2.69
CA ASN A 72 3.26 8.86 -3.59
C ASN A 72 2.10 8.74 -4.59
N GLU A 73 1.93 7.57 -5.21
CA GLU A 73 0.79 7.30 -6.12
C GLU A 73 -0.55 7.45 -5.40
N ASN A 74 -0.64 6.94 -4.16
CA ASN A 74 -1.86 7.05 -3.36
C ASN A 74 -2.16 8.49 -2.95
N ASP A 75 -1.13 9.32 -2.68
CA ASP A 75 -1.29 10.73 -2.36
C ASP A 75 -1.78 11.53 -3.59
N GLU A 76 -1.16 11.33 -4.76
CA GLU A 76 -1.61 11.95 -6.01
C GLU A 76 -3.05 11.56 -6.35
N HIS A 77 -3.37 10.27 -6.25
CA HIS A 77 -4.73 9.78 -6.47
C HIS A 77 -5.74 10.40 -5.50
N SER A 78 -5.38 10.51 -4.21
CA SER A 78 -6.21 11.15 -3.19
C SER A 78 -6.43 12.64 -3.47
N MET A 79 -5.44 13.34 -4.01
CA MET A 79 -5.55 14.74 -4.41
C MET A 79 -6.46 14.94 -5.63
N ASP A 80 -6.39 14.05 -6.62
CA ASP A 80 -7.27 14.10 -7.79
C ASP A 80 -8.71 13.81 -7.44
N ILE A 81 -8.93 12.85 -6.54
CA ILE A 81 -10.21 12.58 -5.91
C ILE A 81 -10.80 13.86 -5.30
N LEU A 82 -10.01 14.58 -4.49
CA LEU A 82 -10.45 15.81 -3.83
C LEU A 82 -10.81 16.90 -4.84
N ARG A 83 -9.98 17.08 -5.87
CA ARG A 83 -10.25 18.03 -6.96
C ARG A 83 -11.53 17.69 -7.70
N ASN A 84 -11.76 16.40 -7.99
CA ASN A 84 -12.93 15.93 -8.73
C ASN A 84 -14.21 16.11 -7.91
N ALA A 85 -14.19 15.75 -6.61
CA ALA A 85 -15.31 15.97 -5.70
C ALA A 85 -15.65 17.47 -5.61
N TYR A 86 -14.64 18.32 -5.44
CA TYR A 86 -14.83 19.76 -5.40
C TYR A 86 -15.39 20.34 -6.70
N ASN A 87 -14.81 19.99 -7.86
CA ASN A 87 -15.22 20.54 -9.15
C ASN A 87 -16.65 20.15 -9.52
N ARG A 88 -17.08 18.93 -9.17
CA ARG A 88 -18.46 18.46 -9.35
C ARG A 88 -19.43 19.24 -8.45
N ASP A 89 -19.10 19.37 -7.18
CA ASP A 89 -19.93 20.10 -6.22
C ASP A 89 -20.00 21.59 -6.59
N LYS A 90 -18.91 22.16 -7.11
CA LYS A 90 -18.87 23.51 -7.67
C LYS A 90 -19.78 23.65 -8.90
N SER A 91 -19.84 22.67 -9.81
CA SER A 91 -20.75 22.75 -10.95
C SER A 91 -22.23 22.70 -10.55
N ASP A 92 -22.52 22.07 -9.40
CA ASP A 92 -23.86 22.02 -8.81
C ASP A 92 -24.15 23.23 -7.90
N ASN A 93 -23.22 24.18 -7.82
CA ASN A 93 -23.28 25.38 -6.99
C ASN A 93 -23.37 25.09 -5.48
N PHE A 94 -22.65 24.06 -5.04
CA PHE A 94 -22.53 23.62 -3.65
C PHE A 94 -23.91 23.43 -2.97
N PRO A 95 -24.75 22.52 -3.48
CA PRO A 95 -26.07 22.28 -2.92
C PRO A 95 -25.94 21.82 -1.48
N GLN A 96 -26.81 22.34 -0.62
CA GLN A 96 -26.89 21.92 0.78
C GLN A 96 -27.39 20.47 0.85
N THR A 97 -26.62 19.58 1.48
CA THR A 97 -26.95 18.15 1.52
C THR A 97 -28.21 17.85 2.34
N SER A 98 -28.50 18.63 3.38
CA SER A 98 -29.75 18.53 4.14
C SER A 98 -30.00 19.79 4.97
N GLU A 99 -31.24 20.01 5.43
CA GLU A 99 -31.60 21.12 6.34
C GLU A 99 -30.77 21.12 7.65
N HIS A 100 -30.32 19.94 8.08
CA HIS A 100 -29.52 19.76 9.30
C HIS A 100 -28.00 19.82 9.07
N THR A 101 -27.54 19.96 7.83
CA THR A 101 -26.11 19.94 7.48
C THR A 101 -25.71 21.23 6.76
N LYS A 102 -24.66 21.90 7.24
CA LYS A 102 -24.12 23.13 6.60
C LYS A 102 -23.06 22.88 5.53
N PHE A 103 -22.85 21.61 5.18
CA PHE A 103 -21.83 21.18 4.23
C PHE A 103 -22.51 20.62 2.98
N SER A 104 -21.84 20.76 1.86
CA SER A 104 -22.23 20.21 0.57
C SER A 104 -21.62 18.82 0.35
N ASN A 105 -21.98 18.18 -0.75
CA ASN A 105 -21.67 16.76 -0.99
C ASN A 105 -20.16 16.49 -1.11
N SER A 106 -19.36 17.47 -1.55
CA SER A 106 -17.89 17.30 -1.65
C SER A 106 -17.22 16.95 -0.33
N VAL A 107 -17.74 17.46 0.80
CA VAL A 107 -17.18 17.14 2.13
C VAL A 107 -17.36 15.65 2.43
N ILE A 108 -18.54 15.10 2.15
CA ILE A 108 -18.84 13.68 2.40
C ILE A 108 -17.98 12.80 1.48
N ASP A 109 -17.85 13.17 0.20
CA ASP A 109 -17.09 12.41 -0.79
C ASP A 109 -15.59 12.36 -0.45
N VAL A 110 -15.02 13.48 0.02
CA VAL A 110 -13.61 13.54 0.45
C VAL A 110 -13.39 12.68 1.70
N PHE A 111 -14.24 12.79 2.73
CA PHE A 111 -14.09 11.98 3.95
C PHE A 111 -14.30 10.49 3.70
N THR A 112 -15.18 10.12 2.77
CA THR A 112 -15.38 8.71 2.40
C THR A 112 -14.12 8.14 1.76
N GLN A 113 -13.53 8.85 0.79
CA GLN A 113 -12.34 8.38 0.08
C GLN A 113 -11.07 8.40 0.94
N LEU A 114 -10.88 9.42 1.80
CA LEU A 114 -9.78 9.41 2.78
C LEU A 114 -9.90 8.23 3.76
N ASN A 115 -11.11 7.89 4.19
CA ASN A 115 -11.34 6.74 5.05
C ASN A 115 -11.06 5.41 4.34
N GLU A 116 -11.35 5.30 3.04
CA GLU A 116 -11.01 4.12 2.24
C GLU A 116 -9.49 3.97 2.07
N ALA A 117 -8.79 5.06 1.74
CA ALA A 117 -7.33 5.07 1.68
C ALA A 117 -6.69 4.69 3.03
N LEU A 118 -7.22 5.21 4.13
CA LEU A 118 -6.77 4.84 5.48
C LEU A 118 -7.05 3.37 5.81
N LYS A 119 -8.18 2.80 5.36
CA LYS A 119 -8.47 1.37 5.52
C LYS A 119 -7.48 0.51 4.74
N LEU A 120 -7.12 0.89 3.52
CA LEU A 120 -6.10 0.19 2.73
C LEU A 120 -4.74 0.26 3.44
N LEU A 121 -4.33 1.43 3.92
CA LEU A 121 -3.11 1.60 4.71
C LEU A 121 -3.08 0.70 5.95
N LYS A 122 -4.22 0.59 6.66
CA LYS A 122 -4.36 -0.29 7.82
C LYS A 122 -4.28 -1.77 7.44
N GLN A 123 -4.90 -2.18 6.33
CA GLN A 123 -4.79 -3.55 5.82
C GLN A 123 -3.38 -3.90 5.35
N VAL A 124 -2.60 -2.90 4.91
CA VAL A 124 -1.21 -3.07 4.50
C VAL A 124 -0.31 -3.43 5.69
N GLU A 125 -0.75 -3.24 6.95
CA GLU A 125 -0.06 -3.61 8.19
C GLU A 125 1.48 -3.58 8.07
N LEU A 126 2.02 -2.41 7.72
CA LEU A 126 3.46 -2.16 7.78
C LEU A 126 3.98 -2.09 9.23
N PHE A 127 3.09 -2.15 10.24
CA PHE A 127 3.44 -1.89 11.65
C PHE A 127 2.72 -2.75 12.72
N SER A 128 1.95 -3.79 12.36
CA SER A 128 1.44 -4.71 13.39
C SER A 128 2.50 -5.77 13.70
N ASN A 129 3.08 -5.67 14.91
CA ASN A 129 3.89 -6.69 15.57
C ASN A 129 3.03 -7.87 16.03
#